data_AF-A0A673UA65-F1
#
_entry.id   AF-A0A673UA65-F1
#
_cell.length_a   1.000
_cell.length_b   1.000
_cell.length_c   1.000
_cell.angle_alpha   90.00
_cell.angle_beta   90.00
_cell.angle_gamma   90.00
#
_symmetry.space_group_name_H-M   'P 1'
#
loop_
_entity.id
_entity.type
_entity.pdbx_description
1 polymer ?
#
loop_
_entity_poly.entity_id
_entity_poly.type
_entity_poly.pdbx_seq_one_letter_code
_entity_poly.pdbx_strand_id
1 'polypeptide(L)'
;MAKEEPPSTSKDLQELQRKLSLLIESIQNNSKVVAFMKSPVGQYLDRHPFLALTMLVFVAVSAVPVGFFLLLVVLTSLAALVGVILLEDY
;
A
#
# COMPACT_ATOMS: atom_id res chain seq x y z
N MET A 1 -32.92 -37.48 2.10
CA MET A 1 -32.03 -36.61 1.30
C MET A 1 -31.45 -35.59 2.27
N ALA A 2 -30.19 -35.77 2.66
CA ALA A 2 -29.52 -34.92 3.65
C ALA A 2 -29.35 -33.51 3.06
N LYS A 3 -29.84 -32.50 3.80
CA LYS A 3 -29.79 -31.09 3.37
C LYS A 3 -28.33 -30.63 3.44
N GLU A 4 -27.85 -30.14 2.31
CA GLU A 4 -26.51 -29.60 2.11
C GLU A 4 -26.23 -28.46 3.09
N GLU A 5 -25.08 -28.54 3.76
CA GLU A 5 -24.53 -27.46 4.57
C GLU A 5 -23.73 -26.49 3.66
N PRO A 6 -24.12 -25.21 3.58
CA PRO A 6 -23.09 -24.17 3.53
C PRO A 6 -23.41 -22.98 4.44
N PRO A 7 -23.43 -23.13 5.78
CA PRO A 7 -23.58 -22.02 6.72
C PRO A 7 -22.23 -21.56 7.34
N SER A 8 -21.08 -22.13 6.94
CA SER A 8 -19.77 -21.84 7.53
C SER A 8 -19.10 -20.59 6.95
N THR A 9 -19.15 -20.38 5.63
CA THR A 9 -18.48 -19.25 4.96
C THR A 9 -19.08 -17.89 5.31
N SER A 10 -20.39 -17.81 5.53
CA SER A 10 -21.04 -16.55 5.93
C SER A 10 -20.67 -16.13 7.35
N LYS A 11 -20.48 -17.09 8.27
CA LYS A 11 -20.06 -16.85 9.65
C LYS A 11 -18.62 -16.37 9.73
N ASP A 12 -17.71 -16.98 8.97
CA ASP A 12 -16.31 -16.54 8.87
C ASP A 12 -16.16 -15.13 8.29
N LEU A 13 -16.92 -14.80 7.24
CA LEU A 13 -16.93 -13.44 6.68
C LEU A 13 -17.48 -12.42 7.69
N GLN A 14 -18.49 -12.78 8.47
CA GLN A 14 -19.07 -11.91 9.48
C GLN A 14 -18.09 -11.66 10.64
N GLU A 15 -17.33 -12.68 11.05
CA GLU A 15 -16.25 -12.56 12.03
C GLU A 15 -15.08 -11.72 11.49
N LEU A 16 -14.69 -11.92 10.22
CA LEU A 16 -13.67 -11.10 9.57
C LEU A 16 -14.10 -9.63 9.53
N GLN A 17 -15.36 -9.36 9.15
CA GLN A 17 -15.91 -8.02 9.12
C GLN A 17 -15.88 -7.39 10.51
N ARG A 18 -16.21 -8.15 11.55
CA ARG A 18 -16.11 -7.69 12.95
C ARG A 18 -14.68 -7.35 13.34
N LYS A 19 -13.72 -8.21 13.01
CA LYS A 19 -12.29 -7.96 13.24
C LYS A 19 -11.77 -6.74 12.48
N LEU A 20 -12.23 -6.55 11.25
CA LEU A 20 -11.88 -5.39 10.42
C LEU A 20 -12.42 -4.10 11.03
N SER A 21 -13.67 -4.09 11.50
CA SER A 21 -14.24 -2.94 12.22
C SER A 21 -13.44 -2.60 13.48
N LEU A 22 -13.08 -3.61 14.29
CA LEU A 22 -12.24 -3.40 15.47
C LEU A 22 -10.86 -2.83 15.12
N LEU A 23 -10.28 -3.29 14.01
CA LEU A 23 -8.99 -2.78 13.53
C LEU A 23 -9.10 -1.33 13.05
N ILE A 24 -10.15 -1.00 12.29
CA ILE A 24 -10.42 0.38 11.84
C ILE A 24 -10.58 1.30 13.05
N GLU A 25 -11.35 0.89 14.04
CA GLU A 25 -11.56 1.65 15.28
C GLU A 25 -10.23 1.84 16.05
N SER A 26 -9.39 0.81 16.10
CA SER A 26 -8.04 0.89 16.69
C SER A 26 -7.13 1.88 15.95
N ILE A 27 -7.18 1.90 14.61
CA ILE A 27 -6.41 2.83 13.78
C ILE A 27 -6.91 4.26 13.96
N GLN A 28 -8.22 4.48 14.01
CA GLN A 28 -8.82 5.80 14.21
C GLN A 28 -8.52 6.37 15.59
N ASN A 29 -8.53 5.53 16.62
CA ASN A 29 -8.17 5.93 17.99
C ASN A 29 -6.66 6.05 18.22
N ASN A 30 -5.83 5.71 17.22
CA ASN A 30 -4.39 5.82 17.35
C ASN A 30 -3.95 7.29 17.37
N SER A 31 -3.24 7.68 18.41
CA SER A 31 -2.78 9.07 18.61
C SER A 31 -1.93 9.60 17.45
N LYS A 32 -1.18 8.73 16.75
CA LYS A 32 -0.36 9.13 15.59
C LYS A 32 -1.22 9.47 14.37
N VAL A 33 -2.28 8.69 14.13
CA VAL A 33 -3.23 8.93 13.03
C VAL A 33 -4.02 10.21 13.29
N VAL A 34 -4.47 10.41 14.52
CA VAL A 34 -5.15 11.64 14.95
C VAL A 34 -4.23 12.86 14.82
N ALA A 35 -2.96 12.74 15.23
CA ALA A 35 -1.98 13.81 15.07
C ALA A 35 -1.70 14.13 13.59
N PHE A 36 -1.64 13.11 12.73
CA PHE A 36 -1.47 13.28 11.29
C PHE A 36 -2.68 13.97 10.63
N MET A 37 -3.90 13.57 10.97
CA MET A 37 -5.13 14.23 10.47
C MET A 37 -5.23 15.69 10.94
N LYS A 38 -4.72 16.01 12.13
CA LYS A 38 -4.62 17.39 12.64
C LYS A 38 -3.45 18.19 12.08
N SER A 39 -2.55 17.57 11.33
CA SER A 39 -1.45 18.27 10.66
C SER A 39 -1.99 19.10 9.47
N PRO A 40 -1.26 20.13 9.02
CA PRO A 40 -1.67 20.93 7.86
C PRO A 40 -1.91 20.08 6.61
N VAL A 41 -1.11 19.04 6.41
CA VAL A 41 -1.24 18.12 5.27
C VAL A 41 -2.49 17.24 5.39
N GLY A 42 -2.76 16.73 6.59
CA GLY A 42 -3.97 15.94 6.87
C GLY A 42 -5.24 16.76 6.72
N GLN A 43 -5.25 17.99 7.23
CA GLN A 43 -6.38 18.91 7.15
C GLN A 43 -6.62 19.41 5.71
N TYR A 44 -5.56 19.53 4.91
CA TYR A 44 -5.66 19.87 3.48
C TYR A 44 -6.24 18.72 2.66
N LEU A 45 -5.86 17.48 2.97
CA LEU A 45 -6.47 16.28 2.38
C LEU A 45 -7.94 16.12 2.78
N ASP A 46 -8.26 16.35 4.06
CA ASP A 46 -9.63 16.27 4.60
C ASP A 46 -10.55 17.32 3.96
N ARG A 47 -10.05 18.55 3.81
CA ARG A 47 -10.82 19.65 3.20
C ARG A 47 -11.01 19.50 1.68
N HIS A 48 -10.18 18.70 1.02
CA HIS A 48 -10.22 18.50 -0.42
C HIS A 48 -10.25 16.99 -0.77
N PRO A 49 -11.44 16.34 -0.70
CA PRO A 49 -11.56 14.91 -0.96
C PRO A 49 -11.10 14.50 -2.36
N PHE A 50 -11.25 15.38 -3.35
CA PHE A 50 -10.77 15.14 -4.72
C PHE A 50 -9.24 15.13 -4.82
N LEU A 51 -8.57 15.99 -4.05
CA LEU A 51 -7.12 16.02 -3.99
C LEU A 51 -6.58 14.77 -3.29
N ALA A 52 -7.20 14.37 -2.18
CA ALA A 52 -6.86 13.14 -1.47
C ALA A 52 -6.97 11.92 -2.40
N LEU A 53 -8.09 11.84 -3.13
CA LEU A 53 -8.31 10.78 -4.11
C LEU A 53 -7.28 10.81 -5.24
N THR A 54 -6.98 11.99 -5.78
CA THR A 54 -6.00 12.16 -6.86
C THR A 54 -4.60 11.72 -6.40
N MET A 55 -4.18 12.12 -5.19
CA MET A 55 -2.90 11.70 -4.61
C MET A 55 -2.84 10.18 -4.40
N LEU A 56 -3.91 9.57 -3.89
CA LEU A 56 -3.99 8.12 -3.71
C LEU A 56 -3.84 7.39 -5.05
N VAL A 57 -4.61 7.78 -6.06
CA VAL A 57 -4.56 7.19 -7.40
C VAL A 57 -3.20 7.43 -8.04
N PHE A 58 -2.63 8.62 -7.90
CA PHE A 58 -1.31 8.93 -8.40
C PHE A 58 -0.24 8.04 -7.78
N VAL A 59 -0.22 7.88 -6.45
CA VAL A 59 0.74 6.97 -5.78
C VAL A 59 0.54 5.53 -6.23
N ALA A 60 -0.69 5.04 -6.28
CA ALA A 60 -0.99 3.67 -6.70
C ALA A 60 -0.57 3.39 -8.15
N VAL A 61 -0.87 4.31 -9.07
CA VAL A 61 -0.56 4.17 -10.50
C VAL A 61 0.91 4.45 -10.80
N SER A 62 1.56 5.35 -10.06
CA SER A 62 2.99 5.66 -10.24
C SER A 62 3.93 4.59 -9.66
N ALA A 63 3.48 3.78 -8.70
CA ALA A 63 4.30 2.74 -8.10
C ALA A 63 4.89 1.77 -9.14
N VAL A 64 4.11 1.40 -10.16
CA VAL A 64 4.55 0.48 -11.23
C VAL A 64 5.65 1.09 -12.10
N PRO A 65 5.46 2.24 -12.77
CA PRO A 65 6.50 2.85 -13.60
C PRO A 65 7.73 3.28 -12.80
N VAL A 66 7.56 3.79 -11.57
CA VAL A 66 8.68 4.18 -10.71
C VAL A 66 9.46 2.95 -10.26
N GLY A 67 8.78 1.89 -9.82
CA GLY A 67 9.43 0.64 -9.43
C GLY A 67 10.18 0.00 -10.58
N PHE A 68 9.58 -0.02 -11.78
CA PHE A 68 10.21 -0.53 -12.99
C PHE A 68 11.47 0.28 -13.36
N PHE A 69 11.39 1.61 -13.30
CA PHE A 69 12.54 2.48 -13.54
C PHE A 69 13.68 2.20 -12.56
N LEU A 70 13.38 2.14 -11.26
CA LEU A 70 14.39 1.84 -10.24
C LEU A 70 15.03 0.47 -10.45
N LEU A 71 14.24 -0.54 -10.83
CA LEU A 71 14.75 -1.87 -11.13
C LEU A 71 15.74 -1.84 -12.31
N LEU A 72 15.41 -1.14 -13.40
CA LEU A 72 16.32 -0.99 -14.54
C LEU A 72 17.61 -0.27 -14.14
N VAL A 73 17.51 0.81 -13.37
CA VAL A 73 18.69 1.55 -12.89
C VAL A 73 19.62 0.64 -12.09
N VAL A 74 19.07 -0.18 -11.18
CA VAL A 74 19.86 -1.14 -10.40
C VAL A 74 20.50 -2.20 -11.29
N LEU A 75 19.76 -2.77 -12.24
CA LEU A 75 20.29 -3.75 -13.19
C LEU A 75 21.41 -3.17 -14.04
N THR A 76 21.22 -1.97 -14.59
CA THR A 76 22.22 -1.29 -15.40
C THR A 76 23.46 -0.92 -14.58
N SER A 77 23.28 -0.46 -13.34
CA SER A 77 24.40 -0.18 -12.43
C SER A 77 25.19 -1.44 -12.11
N LEU A 78 24.51 -2.57 -11.89
CA LEU A 78 25.16 -3.85 -11.64
C LEU A 78 25.91 -4.35 -12.87
N ALA A 79 25.30 -4.25 -14.05
CA ALA A 79 25.93 -4.61 -15.32
C ALA A 79 27.15 -3.73 -15.62
N ALA A 80 27.08 -2.43 -15.32
CA ALA A 80 28.21 -1.53 -15.45
C ALA A 80 29.33 -1.88 -14.47
N LEU A 81 29.01 -2.19 -13.21
CA LEU A 81 30.01 -2.61 -12.22
C LEU A 81 30.70 -3.91 -12.63
N VAL A 82 29.94 -4.93 -13.03
CA VAL A 82 30.48 -6.19 -13.56
C VAL A 82 31.29 -5.92 -14.82
N GLY A 83 30.81 -5.05 -15.70
CA GLY A 83 31.51 -4.64 -16.91
C GLY A 83 32.86 -4.02 -16.61
N VAL A 84 32.95 -3.10 -15.64
CA VAL A 84 34.21 -2.49 -15.20
C VAL A 84 35.16 -3.54 -14.63
N ILE A 85 34.67 -4.42 -13.75
CA ILE A 85 35.50 -5.49 -13.17
C ILE A 85 36.06 -6.40 -14.27
N LEU A 86 35.22 -6.88 -15.19
CA LEU A 86 35.67 -7.75 -16.29
C LEU A 86 36.63 -7.07 -17.27
N LEU A 87 36.55 -5.75 -17.45
CA LEU A 87 37.45 -4.98 -18.33
C LEU A 87 38.78 -4.63 -17.64
N GLU A 88 38.79 -4.54 -16.31
CA GLU A 88 39.99 -4.29 -15.51
C GLU A 88 40.78 -5.59 -15.24
N ASP A 89 40.10 -6.74 -15.20
CA ASP A 89 40.69 -8.08 -15.04
C ASP A 89 41.16 -8.73 -16.37
N TYR A 90 41.12 -8.02 -17.52
CA TYR A 90 41.59 -8.48 -18.84
C TYR A 90 42.76 -7.65 -19.35
#